data_AF-A0A971EEL4-F1
#
_entry.id   AF-A0A971EEL4-F1
#
_cell.length_a   1.000
_cell.length_b   1.000
_cell.length_c   1.000
_cell.angle_alpha   90.00
_cell.angle_beta   90.00
_cell.angle_gamma   90.00
#
_symmetry.space_group_name_H-M   'P 1'
#
loop_
_entity.id
_entity.type
_entity.pdbx_description
1 polymer ?
#
loop_
_entity_poly.entity_id
_entity_poly.type
_entity_poly.pdbx_seq_one_letter_code
_entity_poly.pdbx_strand_id
1 'polypeptide(L)' 'MMLVFLTVGLLFLVAWLLQWLWNITMPQVFSLKEITYWQAFRLLIIAAILFGGPNITLG' A
#
# COMPACT_ATOMS: atom_id res chain seq x y z
N MET A 1 -4.17 -9.04 -21.08
CA MET A 1 -5.18 -8.05 -20.63
C MET A 1 -5.79 -8.40 -19.27
N MET A 2 -6.42 -9.56 -19.08
CA MET A 2 -7.17 -9.89 -17.83
C MET A 2 -6.33 -9.83 -16.53
N LEU A 3 -5.07 -10.29 -16.57
CA LEU A 3 -4.18 -10.24 -15.41
C LEU A 3 -3.82 -8.81 -14.97
N VAL A 4 -3.78 -7.86 -15.90
CA VAL A 4 -3.46 -6.45 -15.60
C VAL A 4 -4.61 -5.79 -14.84
N PHE A 5 -5.86 -6.10 -15.19
CA PHE A 5 -7.02 -5.58 -14.47
C PHE A 5 -7.10 -6.14 -13.04
N LEU A 6 -6.74 -7.43 -12.85
CA LEU A 6 -6.69 -8.05 -11.53
C LEU A 6 -5.62 -7.44 -10.63
N THR A 7 -4.40 -7.23 -11.15
CA THR A 7 -3.31 -6.63 -10.36
C THR A 7 -3.60 -5.19 -10.00
N VAL A 8 -4.16 -4.41 -10.93
CA VAL A 8 -4.58 -3.03 -10.66
C VAL A 8 -5.70 -3.02 -9.62
N GLY A 9 -6.74 -3.83 -9.77
CA GLY A 9 -7.84 -3.91 -8.80
C GLY A 9 -7.36 -4.29 -7.39
N LEU A 10 -6.44 -5.25 -7.30
CA LEU A 10 -5.84 -5.67 -6.02
C LEU A 10 -5.03 -4.53 -5.38
N LEU A 11 -4.28 -3.74 -6.17
CA LEU A 11 -3.53 -2.59 -5.65
C LEU A 11 -4.46 -1.54 -5.02
N PHE A 12 -5.58 -1.21 -5.65
CA PHE A 12 -6.56 -0.26 -5.09
C PHE A 12 -7.16 -0.79 -3.78
N LEU A 13 -7.38 -2.10 -3.68
CA LEU A 13 -7.90 -2.76 -2.49
C LEU A 13 -6.87 -2.75 -1.34
N VAL A 14 -5.60 -3.03 -1.66
CA VAL A 14 -4.49 -2.94 -0.69
C VAL A 14 -4.28 -1.50 -0.22
N ALA A 15 -4.44 -0.50 -1.10
CA ALA A 15 -4.38 0.91 -0.74
C ALA A 15 -5.48 1.31 0.25
N TRP A 16 -6.70 0.82 0.03
CA TRP A 16 -7.81 1.01 0.96
C TRP A 16 -7.51 0.38 2.33
N LEU A 17 -7.05 -0.87 2.33
CA LEU A 17 -6.73 -1.59 3.55
C LEU A 17 -5.61 -0.88 4.34
N LEU A 18 -4.56 -0.42 3.65
CA LEU A 18 -3.48 0.35 4.26
C LEU A 18 -4.01 1.65 4.88
N GLN A 19 -4.87 2.39 4.18
CA GLN A 19 -5.46 3.62 4.72
C GLN A 19 -6.24 3.34 6.00
N TRP A 20 -7.06 2.30 6.01
CA TRP A 20 -7.85 1.92 7.18
C TRP A 20 -6.97 1.51 8.36
N LEU A 21 -5.99 0.63 8.15
CA LEU A 21 -5.03 0.22 9.18
C LEU A 21 -4.21 1.40 9.70
N TRP A 22 -3.79 2.30 8.80
CA TRP A 22 -3.05 3.49 9.18
C TRP A 22 -3.89 4.34 10.11
N ASN A 23 -5.11 4.71 9.72
CA ASN A 23 -5.94 5.65 10.48
C ASN A 23 -6.33 5.14 11.88
N ILE A 24 -6.48 3.81 12.06
CA ILE A 24 -6.77 3.24 13.38
C ILE A 24 -5.51 3.05 14.26
N THR A 25 -4.34 2.77 13.66
CA THR A 25 -3.16 2.35 14.43
C THR A 25 -2.12 3.46 14.57
N MET A 26 -1.73 4.09 13.45
CA MET A 26 -0.58 5.00 13.40
C MET A 26 -0.85 6.32 14.13
N PRO A 27 -2.01 6.99 13.96
CA PRO A 27 -2.39 8.13 14.77
C PRO A 27 -2.48 7.82 16.27
N GLN A 28 -3.03 6.65 16.62
CA GLN A 28 -3.23 6.28 18.01
C GLN A 28 -1.91 5.96 18.73
N VAL A 29 -1.02 5.19 18.10
CA VAL A 29 0.24 4.74 18.73
C VAL A 29 1.34 5.80 18.66
N PHE A 30 1.43 6.54 17.55
CA PHE A 30 2.55 7.45 17.28
C PHE A 30 2.14 8.93 17.25
N SER A 31 0.88 9.26 17.56
CA SER A 31 0.34 10.64 17.45
C SER A 31 0.54 11.25 16.05
N LEU A 32 0.48 10.40 15.02
CA LEU A 32 0.59 10.80 13.61
C LEU A 32 -0.75 11.34 13.07
N LYS A 33 -0.71 12.01 11.92
CA LYS A 33 -1.92 12.41 11.20
C LYS A 33 -2.55 11.22 10.48
N GLU A 34 -3.87 11.22 10.42
CA GLU A 34 -4.64 10.38 9.51
C GLU A 34 -4.27 10.67 8.06
N ILE A 35 -4.37 9.64 7.22
CA ILE A 35 -4.09 9.73 5.80
C ILE A 35 -5.36 9.52 4.98
N THR A 36 -5.43 10.21 3.84
CA THR A 36 -6.48 9.99 2.85
C THR A 36 -6.11 8.84 1.91
N TYR A 37 -7.10 8.34 1.17
CA TYR A 37 -6.91 7.27 0.20
C TYR A 37 -5.71 7.50 -0.74
N TRP A 38 -5.61 8.71 -1.30
CA TRP A 38 -4.51 9.08 -2.20
C TRP A 38 -3.15 9.15 -1.51
N GLN A 39 -3.11 9.47 -0.22
CA GLN A 39 -1.87 9.45 0.56
C GLN A 39 -1.43 8.01 0.83
N ALA A 40 -2.36 7.12 1.20
CA ALA A 40 -2.08 5.70 1.36
C ALA A 40 -1.57 5.06 0.07
N PHE A 41 -2.17 5.39 -1.08
CA PHE A 41 -1.71 4.92 -2.38
C PHE A 41 -0.27 5.35 -2.69
N ARG A 42 0.07 6.63 -2.47
CA ARG A 42 1.44 7.13 -2.64
C ARG A 42 2.42 6.45 -1.67
N LEU A 43 1.97 6.15 -0.45
CA LEU A 43 2.78 5.45 0.54
C LEU A 43 3.08 4.00 0.11
N LEU A 44 2.12 3.30 -0.50
CA LEU A 44 2.36 1.98 -1.10
C LEU A 44 3.39 2.02 -2.21
N ILE A 45 3.36 3.04 -3.08
CA ILE A 45 4.36 3.20 -4.13
C ILE A 45 5.75 3.41 -3.52
N ILE A 46 5.84 4.28 -2.50
CA ILE A 46 7.11 4.50 -1.78
C ILE A 46 7.60 3.19 -1.15
N ALA A 47 6.71 2.44 -0.48
CA ALA A 47 7.06 1.15 0.11
C ALA A 47 7.52 0.14 -0.96
N ALA A 48 6.85 0.07 -2.11
CA ALA A 48 7.25 -0.81 -3.21
C ALA A 48 8.64 -0.46 -3.77
N ILE A 49 8.97 0.83 -3.84
CA ILE A 49 10.29 1.31 -4.27
C ILE A 49 11.36 0.99 -3.21
N LEU A 50 11.07 1.24 -1.93
CA LEU A 50 12.04 1.09 -0.83
C LEU A 50 12.33 -0.37 -0.50
N PHE A 51 11.31 -1.22 -0.44
CA PHE A 51 11.45 -2.61 -0.04
C PHE A 51 11.70 -3.56 -1.22
N GLY A 52 11.46 -3.09 -2.45
CA GLY A 52 11.64 -3.87 -3.67
C GLY A 52 10.64 -5.02 -3.79
N GLY A 53 10.20 -5.31 -5.02
CA GLY A 53 9.44 -6.54 -5.28
C GLY A 53 10.28 -7.78 -4.91
N PRO A 54 9.66 -8.93 -4.60
CA PRO A 54 10.38 -10.15 -4.25
C PRO A 54 11.47 -10.42 -5.30
N ASN A 55 12.72 -10.45 -4.85
CA ASN A 55 13.84 -10.96 -5.65
C ASN A 55 13.58 -12.46 -5.85
N ILE A 56 12.79 -12.81 -6.87
CA ILE A 56 12.70 -14.18 -7.36
C ILE A 56 14.07 -14.43 -8.00
N THR A 57 15.00 -14.89 -7.17
CA THR A 57 16.25 -15.50 -7.60
C THR A 57 15.87 -16.80 -8.27
N LEU A 58 15.58 -16.71 -9.58
CA LEU A 58 15.48 -17.87 -10.45
C LEU A 58 16.90 -18.45 -10.53
N GLY A 59 17.14 -19.46 -9.71
CA GLY A 59 18.23 -20.42 -9.92
C GLY A 59 18.00 -21.24 -11.17
#